data_AF-A0A4Q5WWK8-F1
#
_entry.id   AF-A0A4Q5WWK8-F1
#
_cell.length_a   1.000
_cell.length_b   1.000
_cell.length_c   1.000
_cell.angle_alpha   90.00
_cell.angle_beta   90.00
_cell.angle_gamma   90.00
#
_symmetry.space_group_name_H-M   'P 1'
#
loop_
_entity.id
_entity.type
_entity.pdbx_description
1 polymer ?
#
loop_
_entity_poly.entity_id
_entity_poly.type
_entity_poly.pdbx_seq_one_letter_code
_entity_poly.pdbx_strand_id
1 'polypeptide(L)'
;MTHEQAYFGLMFENGRTPSEKKAAFAQDMVNRLRRAATEPYTGLADAVERPLLKVQLEIGQIDSSLQRQKTQTRDANTFLKSFRDKLKNDEALIASALGGFDTNGYKEFFPNGGYSEYSDAPKKSMLRLFQRLGAAATEHSRLLPAELVQRYTGLEAGWKACNVKTTQSRKDTKENRNERTEARQELDIACHVAGHTIATLHPGNIDRCLEFINLSLLDTPVSTPAVPATTA
;
A
#
# COMPACT_ATOMS: atom_id res chain seq x y z
N MET A 1 -22.86 -16.19 16.66
CA MET A 1 -23.25 -14.77 16.69
C MET A 1 -24.05 -14.59 17.96
N THR A 2 -23.67 -13.69 18.86
CA THR A 2 -24.45 -13.45 20.09
C THR A 2 -25.76 -12.72 19.72
N HIS A 3 -26.79 -12.79 20.57
CA HIS A 3 -28.04 -12.05 20.35
C HIS A 3 -27.77 -10.54 20.20
N GLU A 4 -26.84 -9.99 20.98
CA GLU A 4 -26.43 -8.59 20.89
C GLU A 4 -25.82 -8.24 19.52
N GLN A 5 -24.96 -9.10 18.98
CA GLN A 5 -24.37 -8.90 17.64
C GLN A 5 -25.40 -9.03 16.52
N ALA A 6 -26.41 -9.88 16.69
CA ALA A 6 -27.48 -10.05 15.70
C ALA A 6 -28.40 -8.82 15.64
N TYR A 7 -28.57 -8.10 16.76
CA TYR A 7 -29.46 -6.94 16.85
C TYR A 7 -28.75 -5.59 16.66
N PHE A 8 -27.50 -5.44 17.13
CA PHE A 8 -26.79 -4.15 17.16
C PHE A 8 -25.49 -4.13 16.35
N GLY A 9 -25.08 -5.26 15.78
CA GLY A 9 -23.89 -5.32 14.94
C GLY A 9 -24.10 -4.57 13.62
N LEU A 10 -23.06 -3.85 13.17
CA LEU A 10 -23.11 -3.20 11.86
C LEU A 10 -23.19 -4.25 10.76
N MET A 11 -23.95 -3.96 9.69
CA MET A 11 -24.15 -4.89 8.56
C MET A 11 -22.85 -5.43 7.95
N PHE A 12 -21.73 -4.71 8.13
CA PHE A 12 -20.45 -5.05 7.54
C PHE A 12 -19.30 -5.11 8.55
N GLU A 13 -19.62 -5.30 9.83
CA GLU A 13 -18.66 -5.33 10.94
C GLU A 13 -17.68 -6.51 10.84
N ASN A 14 -18.09 -7.57 10.13
CA ASN A 14 -17.17 -8.64 9.76
C ASN A 14 -16.23 -8.14 8.66
N GLY A 15 -14.96 -7.91 9.00
CA GLY A 15 -13.88 -7.49 8.08
C GLY A 15 -13.60 -8.41 6.87
N ARG A 16 -14.51 -9.35 6.56
CA ARG A 16 -14.52 -10.24 5.40
C ARG A 16 -15.15 -9.63 4.16
N THR A 17 -15.96 -8.57 4.24
CA THR A 17 -16.60 -7.97 3.05
C THR A 17 -15.66 -6.97 2.36
N PRO A 18 -15.22 -7.23 1.11
CA PRO A 18 -14.37 -6.31 0.34
C PRO A 18 -15.04 -4.95 0.12
N SER A 19 -14.25 -3.88 0.03
CA SER A 19 -14.77 -2.52 -0.15
C SER A 19 -15.60 -2.38 -1.44
N GLU A 20 -15.24 -3.13 -2.49
CA GLU A 20 -15.94 -3.16 -3.77
C GLU A 20 -17.35 -3.75 -3.62
N LYS A 21 -17.51 -4.79 -2.80
CA LYS A 21 -18.82 -5.38 -2.50
C LYS A 21 -19.68 -4.46 -1.64
N LYS A 22 -19.08 -3.79 -0.65
CA LYS A 22 -19.77 -2.77 0.15
C LYS A 22 -20.27 -1.62 -0.72
N ALA A 23 -19.41 -1.12 -1.62
CA ALA A 23 -19.76 -0.07 -2.57
C ALA A 23 -20.85 -0.52 -3.56
N ALA A 24 -20.77 -1.74 -4.09
CA ALA A 24 -21.79 -2.28 -4.99
C ALA A 24 -23.15 -2.44 -4.31
N PHE A 25 -23.17 -2.95 -3.07
CA PHE A 25 -24.39 -3.04 -2.26
C PHE A 25 -24.98 -1.66 -1.97
N ALA A 26 -24.17 -0.71 -1.50
CA ALA A 26 -24.63 0.64 -1.18
C ALA A 26 -25.16 1.35 -2.44
N GLN A 27 -24.50 1.18 -3.59
CA GLN A 27 -24.96 1.72 -4.87
C GLN A 27 -26.31 1.11 -5.29
N ASP A 28 -26.49 -0.22 -5.14
CA ASP A 28 -27.76 -0.88 -5.41
C ASP A 28 -28.87 -0.37 -4.48
N MET A 29 -28.56 -0.18 -3.19
CA MET A 29 -29.51 0.37 -2.21
C MET A 29 -29.91 1.82 -2.55
N VAL A 30 -28.95 2.69 -2.89
CA VAL A 30 -29.22 4.06 -3.37
C VAL A 30 -30.12 4.03 -4.60
N ASN A 31 -29.82 3.18 -5.58
CA ASN A 31 -30.62 3.06 -6.80
C ASN A 31 -32.07 2.64 -6.49
N ARG A 32 -32.26 1.68 -5.57
CA ARG A 32 -33.59 1.19 -5.16
C ARG A 32 -34.38 2.23 -4.38
N LEU A 33 -33.73 2.92 -3.43
CA LEU A 33 -34.32 4.02 -2.68
C LEU A 33 -34.75 5.17 -3.61
N ARG A 34 -33.91 5.56 -4.57
CA ARG A 34 -34.24 6.62 -5.54
C ARG A 34 -35.41 6.25 -6.46
N ARG A 35 -35.63 4.97 -6.76
CA ARG A 35 -36.79 4.51 -7.56
C ARG A 35 -38.14 4.79 -6.90
N ALA A 36 -38.20 4.79 -5.57
CA ALA A 36 -39.43 5.14 -4.85
C ALA A 36 -39.77 6.64 -4.96
N ALA A 37 -38.79 7.48 -5.29
CA ALA A 37 -38.92 8.90 -5.63
C ALA A 37 -39.78 9.74 -4.65
N THR A 38 -39.81 9.34 -3.38
CA THR A 38 -40.64 9.94 -2.33
C THR A 38 -39.90 9.93 -1.00
N GLU A 39 -40.24 10.85 -0.10
CA GLU A 39 -39.75 10.82 1.27
C GLU A 39 -40.37 9.63 2.05
N PRO A 40 -39.64 9.02 3.00
CA PRO A 40 -38.27 9.34 3.42
C PRO A 40 -37.16 8.70 2.57
N TYR A 41 -37.50 7.97 1.49
CA TYR A 41 -36.54 7.15 0.73
C TYR A 41 -35.48 7.98 0.01
N THR A 42 -35.86 9.15 -0.52
CA THR A 42 -34.92 10.11 -1.13
C THR A 42 -33.90 10.63 -0.13
N GLY A 43 -34.32 11.02 1.08
CA GLY A 43 -33.41 11.41 2.15
C GLY A 43 -32.47 10.29 2.60
N LEU A 44 -32.95 9.04 2.64
CA LEU A 44 -32.10 7.87 2.93
C LEU A 44 -31.08 7.61 1.82
N ALA A 45 -31.45 7.79 0.54
CA ALA A 45 -30.52 7.66 -0.58
C ALA A 45 -29.38 8.67 -0.49
N ASP A 46 -29.71 9.93 -0.21
CA ASP A 46 -28.71 11.01 -0.06
C ASP A 46 -27.77 10.78 1.13
N ALA A 47 -28.28 10.20 2.22
CA ALA A 47 -27.48 9.87 3.40
C ALA A 47 -26.45 8.76 3.13
N VAL A 48 -26.77 7.81 2.24
CA VAL A 48 -25.90 6.68 1.88
C VAL A 48 -24.93 7.05 0.75
N GLU A 49 -25.37 7.88 -0.20
CA GLU A 49 -24.55 8.26 -1.35
C GLU A 49 -23.32 9.09 -0.97
N ARG A 50 -23.42 9.97 0.03
CA ARG A 50 -22.29 10.79 0.51
C ARG A 50 -21.08 9.96 0.94
N PRO A 51 -21.19 8.99 1.87
CA PRO A 51 -20.06 8.12 2.23
C PRO A 51 -19.69 7.14 1.11
N LEU A 52 -20.64 6.73 0.24
CA LEU A 52 -20.35 5.86 -0.91
C LEU A 52 -19.35 6.51 -1.88
N LEU A 53 -19.53 7.79 -2.20
CA LEU A 53 -18.61 8.52 -3.08
C LEU A 53 -17.19 8.57 -2.50
N LYS A 54 -17.05 8.74 -1.17
CA LYS A 54 -15.73 8.69 -0.49
C LYS A 54 -15.06 7.33 -0.69
N VAL A 55 -15.77 6.23 -0.44
CA VAL A 55 -15.25 4.88 -0.62
C VAL A 55 -14.89 4.58 -2.08
N GLN A 56 -15.68 5.05 -3.06
CA GLN A 56 -15.37 4.89 -4.48
C GLN A 56 -14.10 5.66 -4.91
N LEU A 57 -13.92 6.87 -4.39
CA LEU A 57 -12.70 7.65 -4.62
C LEU A 57 -11.46 6.96 -4.03
N GLU A 58 -11.57 6.40 -2.81
CA GLU A 58 -10.50 5.63 -2.18
C GLU A 58 -10.13 4.38 -2.98
N ILE A 59 -11.12 3.64 -3.50
CA ILE A 59 -10.88 2.47 -4.38
C ILE A 59 -10.04 2.89 -5.59
N GLY A 60 -10.38 4.01 -6.24
CA GLY A 60 -9.60 4.54 -7.37
C GLY A 60 -8.19 5.02 -7.00
N GLN A 61 -8.01 5.60 -5.80
CA GLN A 61 -6.70 6.04 -5.31
C GLN A 61 -5.78 4.86 -4.95
N ILE A 62 -6.31 3.71 -4.54
CA ILE A 62 -5.53 2.51 -4.21
C ILE A 62 -4.74 2.02 -5.42
N ASP A 63 -5.34 1.96 -6.61
CA ASP A 63 -4.65 1.49 -7.82
C ASP A 63 -3.48 2.41 -8.20
N SER A 64 -3.69 3.73 -8.10
CA SER A 64 -2.64 4.71 -8.41
C SER A 64 -1.49 4.70 -7.38
N SER A 65 -1.81 4.55 -6.09
CA SER A 65 -0.82 4.55 -5.00
C SER A 65 0.00 3.25 -4.99
N LEU A 66 -0.62 2.10 -5.24
CA LEU A 66 0.08 0.82 -5.40
C LEU A 66 1.02 0.83 -6.61
N GLN A 67 0.60 1.40 -7.73
CA GLN A 67 1.48 1.57 -8.89
C GLN A 67 2.66 2.50 -8.58
N ARG A 68 2.43 3.65 -7.94
CA ARG A 68 3.52 4.55 -7.50
C ARG A 68 4.49 3.86 -6.56
N GLN A 69 3.99 3.08 -5.60
CA GLN A 69 4.82 2.33 -4.64
C GLN A 69 5.67 1.26 -5.33
N LYS A 70 5.08 0.51 -6.28
CA LYS A 70 5.81 -0.48 -7.09
C LYS A 70 6.91 0.19 -7.90
N THR A 71 6.62 1.31 -8.55
CA THR A 71 7.60 2.09 -9.32
C THR A 71 8.74 2.60 -8.43
N GLN A 72 8.44 3.22 -7.29
CA GLN A 72 9.47 3.76 -6.40
C GLN A 72 10.32 2.65 -5.74
N THR A 73 9.72 1.51 -5.41
CA THR A 73 10.46 0.34 -4.89
C THR A 73 11.37 -0.24 -5.97
N ARG A 74 10.90 -0.27 -7.22
CA ARG A 74 11.70 -0.66 -8.39
C ARG A 74 12.88 0.29 -8.58
N ASP A 75 12.67 1.59 -8.46
CA ASP A 75 13.73 2.60 -8.60
C ASP A 75 14.83 2.42 -7.54
N ALA A 76 14.46 2.24 -6.27
CA ALA A 76 15.43 2.03 -5.19
C ALA A 76 16.22 0.72 -5.35
N ASN A 77 15.56 -0.37 -5.78
CA ASN A 77 16.24 -1.64 -6.07
C ASN A 77 17.16 -1.53 -7.29
N THR A 78 16.72 -0.81 -8.33
CA THR A 78 17.50 -0.59 -9.55
C THR A 78 18.73 0.26 -9.26
N PHE A 79 18.59 1.30 -8.44
CA PHE A 79 19.70 2.12 -7.97
C PHE A 79 20.73 1.29 -7.21
N LEU A 80 20.30 0.47 -6.24
CA LEU A 80 21.21 -0.41 -5.49
C LEU A 80 21.90 -1.45 -6.36
N LYS A 81 21.18 -2.03 -7.32
CA LYS A 81 21.76 -2.99 -8.27
C LYS A 81 22.82 -2.31 -9.14
N SER A 82 22.48 -1.18 -9.75
CA SER A 82 23.42 -0.39 -10.57
C SER A 82 24.66 0.04 -9.78
N PHE A 83 24.48 0.46 -8.52
CA PHE A 83 25.58 0.77 -7.62
C PHE A 83 26.49 -0.44 -7.37
N ARG A 84 25.92 -1.59 -6.99
CA ARG A 84 26.69 -2.81 -6.67
C ARG A 84 27.44 -3.34 -7.88
N ASP A 85 26.80 -3.36 -9.04
CA ASP A 85 27.42 -3.79 -10.29
C ASP A 85 28.61 -2.88 -10.67
N LYS A 86 28.44 -1.56 -10.49
CA LYS A 86 29.51 -0.59 -10.73
C LYS A 86 30.65 -0.73 -9.72
N LEU A 87 30.36 -0.80 -8.42
CA LEU A 87 31.39 -0.92 -7.38
C LEU A 87 32.23 -2.18 -7.56
N LYS A 88 31.61 -3.30 -7.97
CA LYS A 88 32.32 -4.53 -8.31
C LYS A 88 33.34 -4.33 -9.44
N ASN A 89 32.98 -3.58 -10.48
CA ASN A 89 33.88 -3.30 -11.60
C ASN A 89 34.95 -2.26 -11.23
N ASP A 90 34.58 -1.29 -10.38
CA ASP A 90 35.44 -0.19 -9.98
C ASP A 90 36.48 -0.61 -8.92
N GLU A 91 36.25 -1.70 -8.16
CA GLU A 91 37.13 -2.13 -7.07
C GLU A 91 38.58 -2.32 -7.52
N ALA A 92 38.82 -3.00 -8.63
CA ALA A 92 40.16 -3.21 -9.17
C ALA A 92 40.82 -1.90 -9.60
N LEU A 93 40.03 -0.93 -10.10
CA LEU A 93 40.52 0.40 -10.47
C LEU A 93 40.91 1.21 -9.24
N ILE A 94 40.10 1.14 -8.17
CA ILE A 94 40.39 1.79 -6.88
C ILE A 94 41.65 1.19 -6.27
N ALA A 95 41.77 -0.14 -6.23
CA ALA A 95 42.97 -0.82 -5.75
C ALA A 95 44.20 -0.42 -6.56
N SER A 96 44.12 -0.42 -7.90
CA SER A 96 45.22 -0.02 -8.77
C SER A 96 45.66 1.43 -8.55
N ALA A 97 44.70 2.35 -8.39
CA ALA A 97 44.98 3.78 -8.17
C ALA A 97 45.64 4.05 -6.80
N LEU A 98 45.34 3.22 -5.81
CA LEU A 98 45.80 3.38 -4.43
C LEU A 98 46.99 2.48 -4.07
N GLY A 99 47.61 1.83 -5.07
CA GLY A 99 48.84 1.04 -4.90
C GLY A 99 48.63 -0.41 -4.45
N GLY A 100 47.42 -0.95 -4.57
CA GLY A 100 47.09 -2.36 -4.33
C GLY A 100 45.98 -2.58 -3.30
N PHE A 101 45.59 -3.85 -3.12
CA PHE A 101 44.53 -4.26 -2.18
C PHE A 101 44.95 -4.19 -0.70
N ASP A 102 46.25 -4.21 -0.42
CA ASP A 102 46.77 -4.22 0.96
C ASP A 102 47.00 -2.82 1.53
N THR A 103 46.83 -1.77 0.72
CA THR A 103 47.14 -0.39 1.11
C THR A 103 46.09 0.20 2.05
N ASN A 104 46.52 1.16 2.88
CA ASN A 104 45.63 1.87 3.78
C ASN A 104 44.52 2.61 3.01
N GLY A 105 44.87 3.21 1.86
CA GLY A 105 43.89 3.86 0.98
C GLY A 105 42.80 2.89 0.53
N TYR A 106 43.14 1.68 0.10
CA TYR A 106 42.11 0.68 -0.27
C TYR A 106 41.24 0.30 0.93
N LYS A 107 41.83 0.12 2.11
CA LYS A 107 41.11 -0.27 3.34
C LYS A 107 40.15 0.82 3.85
N GLU A 108 40.35 2.08 3.50
CA GLU A 108 39.40 3.16 3.79
C GLU A 108 38.11 3.02 2.97
N PHE A 109 38.21 2.54 1.73
CA PHE A 109 37.04 2.18 0.91
C PHE A 109 36.44 0.84 1.36
N PHE A 110 37.27 -0.14 1.70
CA PHE A 110 36.88 -1.52 1.93
C PHE A 110 37.49 -2.11 3.21
N PRO A 111 37.02 -1.68 4.41
CA PRO A 111 37.62 -2.08 5.67
C PRO A 111 37.50 -3.59 5.95
N ASN A 112 36.49 -4.24 5.38
CA ASN A 112 36.25 -5.69 5.53
C ASN A 112 36.76 -6.50 4.32
N GLY A 113 37.69 -5.96 3.52
CA GLY A 113 38.38 -6.73 2.49
C GLY A 113 37.62 -6.89 1.17
N GLY A 114 36.75 -5.93 0.83
CA GLY A 114 36.29 -5.74 -0.55
C GLY A 114 34.84 -5.30 -0.72
N TYR A 115 34.36 -5.35 -1.96
CA TYR A 115 33.02 -4.87 -2.32
C TYR A 115 31.87 -5.68 -1.67
N SER A 116 32.14 -6.88 -1.14
CA SER A 116 31.14 -7.76 -0.53
C SER A 116 30.38 -7.11 0.65
N GLU A 117 31.05 -6.22 1.39
CA GLU A 117 30.41 -5.42 2.44
C GLU A 117 29.22 -4.62 1.91
N TYR A 118 29.29 -4.17 0.65
CA TYR A 118 28.27 -3.36 0.01
C TYR A 118 27.23 -4.19 -0.76
N SER A 119 27.60 -5.39 -1.23
CA SER A 119 26.67 -6.30 -1.90
C SER A 119 25.62 -6.83 -0.93
N ASP A 120 26.04 -7.11 0.30
CA ASP A 120 25.21 -7.83 1.28
C ASP A 120 24.62 -6.89 2.35
N ALA A 121 25.02 -5.62 2.34
CA ALA A 121 24.51 -4.64 3.29
C ALA A 121 22.98 -4.47 3.21
N PRO A 122 22.30 -4.43 4.37
CA PRO A 122 20.88 -4.14 4.42
C PRO A 122 20.63 -2.67 4.04
N LYS A 123 19.49 -2.39 3.40
CA LYS A 123 19.12 -1.04 2.91
C LYS A 123 19.27 0.07 3.96
N LYS A 124 19.01 -0.24 5.23
CA LYS A 124 19.15 0.69 6.36
C LYS A 124 20.59 1.19 6.57
N SER A 125 21.58 0.40 6.19
CA SER A 125 23.00 0.73 6.35
C SER A 125 23.60 1.43 5.12
N MET A 126 22.91 1.38 3.97
CA MET A 126 23.44 1.88 2.69
C MET A 126 23.80 3.36 2.72
N LEU A 127 23.04 4.20 3.44
CA LEU A 127 23.34 5.63 3.54
C LEU A 127 24.72 5.87 4.16
N ARG A 128 25.03 5.18 5.28
CA ARG A 128 26.33 5.27 5.95
C ARG A 128 27.45 4.77 5.03
N LEU A 129 27.20 3.71 4.28
CA LEU A 129 28.17 3.15 3.33
C LEU A 129 28.45 4.11 2.16
N PHE A 130 27.42 4.80 1.64
CA PHE A 130 27.60 5.82 0.61
C PHE A 130 28.38 7.04 1.11
N GLN A 131 28.12 7.48 2.34
CA GLN A 131 28.87 8.58 2.96
C GLN A 131 30.35 8.23 3.11
N ARG A 132 30.66 6.99 3.54
CA ARG A 132 32.05 6.51 3.63
C ARG A 132 32.74 6.49 2.26
N LEU A 133 32.08 5.93 1.26
CA LEU A 133 32.58 5.91 -0.13
C LEU A 133 32.85 7.32 -0.67
N GLY A 134 31.92 8.26 -0.46
CA GLY A 134 32.09 9.65 -0.88
C GLY A 134 33.23 10.36 -0.15
N ALA A 135 33.39 10.12 1.15
CA ALA A 135 34.49 10.68 1.94
C ALA A 135 35.85 10.16 1.44
N ALA A 136 36.00 8.85 1.32
CA ALA A 136 37.24 8.23 0.81
C ALA A 136 37.55 8.67 -0.63
N ALA A 137 36.53 8.80 -1.49
CA ALA A 137 36.69 9.31 -2.85
C ALA A 137 37.15 10.77 -2.90
N THR A 138 36.71 11.59 -1.94
CA THR A 138 37.13 12.98 -1.82
C THR A 138 38.58 13.09 -1.33
N GLU A 139 38.92 12.29 -0.32
CA GLU A 139 40.27 12.24 0.27
C GLU A 139 41.33 11.79 -0.74
N HIS A 140 41.03 10.75 -1.52
CA HIS A 140 41.92 10.19 -2.54
C HIS A 140 41.68 10.76 -3.95
N SER A 141 40.99 11.89 -4.06
CA SER A 141 40.57 12.47 -5.35
C SER A 141 41.72 12.78 -6.31
N ARG A 142 42.94 13.00 -5.79
CA ARG A 142 44.15 13.22 -6.61
C ARG A 142 44.69 11.96 -7.28
N LEU A 143 44.40 10.79 -6.71
CA LEU A 143 44.87 9.49 -7.18
C LEU A 143 43.81 8.79 -8.03
N LEU A 144 42.53 9.13 -7.82
CA LEU A 144 41.40 8.51 -8.49
C LEU A 144 41.00 9.27 -9.77
N PRO A 145 40.46 8.56 -10.78
CA PRO A 145 39.82 9.21 -11.92
C PRO A 145 38.68 10.13 -11.47
N ALA A 146 38.56 11.31 -12.08
CA ALA A 146 37.54 12.30 -11.73
C ALA A 146 36.11 11.74 -11.82
N GLU A 147 35.83 10.85 -12.79
CA GLU A 147 34.54 10.20 -12.94
C GLU A 147 34.18 9.29 -11.74
N LEU A 148 35.18 8.65 -11.13
CA LEU A 148 35.00 7.80 -9.95
C LEU A 148 34.67 8.65 -8.72
N VAL A 149 35.38 9.77 -8.56
CA VAL A 149 35.15 10.74 -7.48
C VAL A 149 33.74 11.32 -7.57
N GLN A 150 33.34 11.78 -8.77
CA GLN A 150 32.01 12.33 -9.00
C GLN A 150 30.90 11.31 -8.71
N ARG A 151 31.10 10.06 -9.14
CA ARG A 151 30.13 8.97 -8.91
C ARG A 151 29.89 8.74 -7.43
N TYR A 152 30.95 8.59 -6.64
CA TYR A 152 30.82 8.23 -5.22
C TYR A 152 30.39 9.37 -4.32
N THR A 153 30.80 10.60 -4.64
CA THR A 153 30.28 11.81 -3.96
C THR A 153 28.79 12.03 -4.27
N GLY A 154 28.31 11.60 -5.43
CA GLY A 154 26.88 11.69 -5.80
C GLY A 154 25.96 10.62 -5.22
N LEU A 155 26.48 9.53 -4.64
CA LEU A 155 25.67 8.39 -4.18
C LEU A 155 24.70 8.75 -3.06
N GLU A 156 25.11 9.60 -2.11
CA GLU A 156 24.25 10.01 -1.00
C GLU A 156 23.02 10.77 -1.50
N ALA A 157 23.20 11.72 -2.41
CA ALA A 157 22.10 12.48 -3.00
C ALA A 157 21.15 11.58 -3.80
N GLY A 158 21.69 10.68 -4.62
CA GLY A 158 20.91 9.70 -5.38
C GLY A 158 20.10 8.76 -4.47
N TRP A 159 20.69 8.31 -3.36
CA TRP A 159 20.00 7.48 -2.38
C TRP A 159 18.90 8.24 -1.62
N LYS A 160 19.18 9.46 -1.17
CA LYS A 160 18.17 10.32 -0.52
C LYS A 160 16.98 10.57 -1.45
N ALA A 161 17.22 10.83 -2.74
CA ALA A 161 16.14 11.01 -3.72
C ALA A 161 15.23 9.77 -3.86
N CYS A 162 15.79 8.57 -3.76
CA CYS A 162 15.01 7.32 -3.77
C CYS A 162 14.29 7.07 -2.43
N ASN A 163 14.94 7.40 -1.32
CA ASN A 163 14.47 7.08 0.02
C ASN A 163 13.40 8.06 0.55
N VAL A 164 13.46 9.35 0.18
CA VAL A 164 12.40 10.34 0.45
C VAL A 164 11.10 9.92 -0.20
N LYS A 165 11.14 9.49 -1.47
CA LYS A 165 9.97 8.97 -2.19
C LYS A 165 9.34 7.77 -1.47
N THR A 166 10.16 6.82 -1.02
CA THR A 166 9.71 5.63 -0.29
C THR A 166 9.09 5.96 1.08
N THR A 167 9.65 6.94 1.79
CA THR A 167 9.15 7.36 3.11
C THR A 167 7.84 8.14 3.00
N GLN A 168 7.72 9.00 1.98
CA GLN A 168 6.46 9.69 1.68
C GLN A 168 5.36 8.69 1.33
N SER A 169 5.64 7.73 0.45
CA SER A 169 4.67 6.67 0.10
C SER A 169 4.17 5.90 1.33
N ARG A 170 5.02 5.66 2.35
CA ARG A 170 4.59 5.02 3.61
C ARG A 170 3.69 5.90 4.46
N LYS A 171 3.95 7.22 4.50
CA LYS A 171 3.08 8.18 5.20
C LYS A 171 1.72 8.27 4.52
N ASP A 172 1.72 8.46 3.20
CA ASP A 172 0.51 8.49 2.37
C ASP A 172 -0.31 7.20 2.55
N THR A 173 0.35 6.03 2.62
CA THR A 173 -0.33 4.75 2.87
C THR A 173 -1.00 4.69 4.25
N LYS A 174 -0.37 5.28 5.27
CA LYS A 174 -0.91 5.29 6.64
C LYS A 174 -2.11 6.22 6.76
N GLU A 175 -2.01 7.41 6.18
CA GLU A 175 -3.09 8.40 6.11
C GLU A 175 -4.28 7.84 5.31
N ASN A 176 -4.04 7.35 4.09
CA ASN A 176 -5.07 6.68 3.29
C ASN A 176 -5.71 5.47 3.99
N ARG A 177 -4.96 4.74 4.83
CA ARG A 177 -5.51 3.61 5.59
C ARG A 177 -6.46 4.06 6.71
N ASN A 178 -6.15 5.18 7.36
CA ASN A 178 -6.98 5.75 8.42
C ASN A 178 -8.27 6.32 7.82
N GLU A 179 -8.15 7.18 6.80
CA GLU A 179 -9.29 7.76 6.08
C GLU A 179 -10.22 6.66 5.55
N ARG A 180 -9.65 5.59 4.97
CA ARG A 180 -10.42 4.42 4.52
C ARG A 180 -11.16 3.69 5.63
N THR A 181 -10.61 3.64 6.83
CA THR A 181 -11.29 2.99 7.95
C THR A 181 -12.50 3.81 8.36
N GLU A 182 -12.36 5.15 8.36
CA GLU A 182 -13.44 6.09 8.65
C GLU A 182 -14.52 6.10 7.57
N ALA A 183 -14.16 6.23 6.28
CA ALA A 183 -15.13 6.23 5.18
C ALA A 183 -15.91 4.91 5.08
N ARG A 184 -15.25 3.77 5.33
CA ARG A 184 -15.94 2.47 5.40
C ARG A 184 -16.89 2.40 6.58
N GLN A 185 -16.49 2.89 7.74
CA GLN A 185 -17.35 2.91 8.93
C GLN A 185 -18.56 3.84 8.73
N GLU A 186 -18.36 5.02 8.15
CA GLU A 186 -19.45 5.94 7.79
C GLU A 186 -20.44 5.28 6.82
N LEU A 187 -19.95 4.61 5.77
CA LEU A 187 -20.79 3.88 4.82
C LEU A 187 -21.57 2.74 5.50
N ASP A 188 -20.89 2.02 6.40
CA ASP A 188 -21.48 0.91 7.14
C ASP A 188 -22.65 1.40 8.01
N ILE A 189 -22.44 2.49 8.75
CA ILE A 189 -23.46 3.12 9.59
C ILE A 189 -24.61 3.65 8.75
N ALA A 190 -24.33 4.36 7.66
CA ALA A 190 -25.36 4.94 6.80
C ALA A 190 -26.28 3.86 6.20
N CYS A 191 -25.69 2.76 5.70
CA CYS A 191 -26.49 1.65 5.18
C CYS A 191 -27.30 0.95 6.28
N HIS A 192 -26.73 0.81 7.47
CA HIS A 192 -27.42 0.19 8.61
C HIS A 192 -28.61 1.03 9.08
N VAL A 193 -28.44 2.35 9.20
CA VAL A 193 -29.51 3.29 9.56
C VAL A 193 -30.62 3.27 8.50
N ALA A 194 -30.27 3.30 7.21
CA ALA A 194 -31.27 3.23 6.15
C ALA A 194 -32.02 1.89 6.16
N GLY A 195 -31.32 0.78 6.39
CA GLY A 195 -31.93 -0.54 6.50
C GLY A 195 -32.92 -0.64 7.66
N HIS A 196 -32.55 -0.15 8.84
CA HIS A 196 -33.46 -0.10 10.01
C HIS A 196 -34.64 0.84 9.78
N THR A 197 -34.43 1.96 9.12
CA THR A 197 -35.51 2.89 8.78
C THR A 197 -36.51 2.22 7.84
N ILE A 198 -36.05 1.51 6.80
CA ILE A 198 -36.92 0.71 5.91
C ILE A 198 -37.69 -0.36 6.71
N ALA A 199 -37.01 -1.10 7.59
CA ALA A 199 -37.65 -2.12 8.43
C ALA A 199 -38.70 -1.52 9.38
N THR A 200 -38.49 -0.29 9.84
CA THR A 200 -39.46 0.45 10.68
C THR A 200 -40.68 0.89 9.88
N LEU A 201 -40.50 1.25 8.61
CA LEU A 201 -41.60 1.62 7.71
C LEU A 201 -42.46 0.42 7.30
N HIS A 202 -41.86 -0.78 7.24
CA HIS A 202 -42.51 -2.02 6.80
C HIS A 202 -42.34 -3.15 7.82
N PRO A 203 -42.84 -2.99 9.06
CA PRO A 203 -42.58 -3.94 10.13
C PRO A 203 -43.18 -5.31 9.81
N GLY A 204 -42.37 -6.36 9.93
CA GLY A 204 -42.77 -7.75 9.67
C GLY A 204 -42.94 -8.10 8.18
N ASN A 205 -42.80 -7.13 7.26
CA ASN A 205 -42.90 -7.37 5.82
C ASN A 205 -41.49 -7.45 5.20
N ILE A 206 -40.91 -8.64 5.29
CA ILE A 206 -39.55 -8.93 4.81
C ILE A 206 -39.44 -8.69 3.30
N ASP A 207 -40.42 -9.15 2.52
CA ASP A 207 -40.42 -9.02 1.06
C ASP A 207 -40.35 -7.55 0.65
N ARG A 208 -41.11 -6.68 1.32
CA ARG A 208 -41.10 -5.24 1.05
C ARG A 208 -39.78 -4.58 1.42
N CYS A 209 -39.12 -5.04 2.48
CA CYS A 209 -37.79 -4.55 2.86
C CYS A 209 -36.72 -4.96 1.84
N LEU A 210 -36.80 -6.20 1.33
CA LEU A 210 -35.85 -6.74 0.35
C LEU A 210 -35.96 -6.09 -1.03
N GLU A 211 -37.06 -5.40 -1.35
CA GLU A 211 -37.14 -4.55 -2.54
C GLU A 211 -36.09 -3.43 -2.51
N PHE A 212 -35.74 -2.94 -1.32
CA PHE A 212 -34.77 -1.86 -1.10
C PHE A 212 -33.37 -2.39 -0.73
N ILE A 213 -33.29 -3.56 -0.10
CA ILE A 213 -32.06 -4.09 0.48
C ILE A 213 -31.72 -5.45 -0.15
N ASN A 214 -30.62 -5.50 -0.91
CA ASN A 214 -30.18 -6.73 -1.56
C ASN A 214 -28.98 -7.38 -0.84
N LEU A 215 -29.26 -8.15 0.20
CA LEU A 215 -28.22 -8.78 1.03
C LEU A 215 -27.34 -9.78 0.26
N SER A 216 -27.81 -10.35 -0.85
CA SER A 216 -27.04 -11.29 -1.67
C SER A 216 -25.74 -10.70 -2.24
N LEU A 217 -25.66 -9.37 -2.37
CA LEU A 217 -24.45 -8.67 -2.82
C LEU A 217 -23.33 -8.70 -1.77
N LEU A 218 -23.67 -9.02 -0.52
CA LEU A 218 -22.74 -9.10 0.60
C LEU A 218 -22.26 -10.52 0.87
N ASP A 219 -22.99 -11.53 0.38
CA ASP A 219 -22.60 -12.90 0.52
C ASP A 219 -21.31 -13.18 -0.29
N THR A 220 -20.38 -13.85 0.37
CA THR A 220 -19.25 -14.50 -0.32
C THR A 220 -19.71 -15.91 -0.66
N PRO A 221 -19.46 -16.42 -1.89
CA PRO A 221 -19.81 -17.79 -2.20
C PRO A 221 -19.09 -18.68 -1.19
N VAL A 222 -19.86 -19.37 -0.36
CA VAL A 222 -19.33 -20.40 0.52
C VAL A 222 -18.78 -21.46 -0.42
N SER A 223 -17.47 -21.66 -0.43
CA SER A 223 -16.87 -22.81 -1.08
C SER A 223 -17.40 -24.04 -0.35
N THR A 224 -18.47 -24.62 -0.87
CA THR A 224 -19.00 -25.89 -0.40
C THR A 224 -17.88 -26.91 -0.57
N PRO A 225 -17.33 -27.51 0.51
CA PRO A 225 -16.33 -28.55 0.34
C PRO A 225 -16.97 -29.67 -0.48
N ALA A 226 -16.30 -30.04 -1.58
CA ALA A 226 -16.73 -31.11 -2.45
C ALA A 226 -16.95 -32.37 -1.60
N VAL A 227 -18.18 -32.89 -1.62
CA VAL A 227 -18.51 -34.18 -1.03
C VAL A 227 -17.61 -35.22 -1.71
N PRO A 228 -16.76 -35.96 -0.98
CA PRO A 228 -15.97 -37.01 -1.60
C PRO A 228 -16.95 -38.06 -2.14
N ALA A 229 -16.88 -38.28 -3.45
CA ALA A 229 -17.63 -39.33 -4.11
C ALA A 229 -17.31 -40.66 -3.44
N THR A 230 -18.29 -41.22 -2.73
CA THR A 230 -18.23 -42.59 -2.23
C THR A 230 -18.42 -43.49 -3.45
N THR A 231 -17.31 -44.03 -3.96
CA THR A 231 -17.34 -45.19 -4.86
C THR A 231 -17.78 -46.41 -4.07
N ALA A 232 -18.94 -46.94 -4.45
CA ALA A 232 -19.37 -48.31 -4.17
C ALA A 232 -18.74 -49.28 -5.18
#